data_AF-A0A6C0I6H4-F1
#
_entry.id   AF-A0A6C0I6H4-F1
#
_cell.length_a   1.000
_cell.length_b   1.000
_cell.length_c   1.000
_cell.angle_alpha   90.00
_cell.angle_beta   90.00
_cell.angle_gamma   90.00
#
_symmetry.space_group_name_H-M   'P 1'
#
loop_
_entity.id
_entity.type
_entity.pdbx_description
1 polymer ?
#
loop_
_entity_poly.entity_id
_entity_poly.type
_entity_poly.pdbx_seq_one_letter_code
_entity_poly.pdbx_strand_id
1 'polypeptide(L)' 'MEPLVRYNGKWFKILPKPFEPERLTFEVAWMKIKNGTGYPQWFKKERNISKIVYNE' A
#
# COMPACT_ATOMS: atom_id res chain seq x y z
N MET A 1 6.98 -11.22 -9.96
CA MET A 1 6.82 -11.88 -8.65
C MET A 1 5.54 -11.37 -8.03
N GLU A 2 4.61 -12.26 -7.69
CA GLU A 2 3.39 -11.89 -6.96
C GLU A 2 3.73 -11.75 -5.46
N PRO A 3 3.43 -10.60 -4.82
CA PRO A 3 3.81 -10.41 -3.43
C PRO A 3 2.96 -11.32 -2.51
N LEU A 4 3.65 -12.13 -1.70
CA LEU A 4 3.09 -12.98 -0.65
C LEU A 4 3.21 -12.27 0.69
N VAL A 5 2.09 -12.16 1.41
CA VAL A 5 2.02 -11.47 2.70
C VAL A 5 1.39 -12.38 3.74
N ARG A 6 1.96 -12.43 4.95
CA ARG A 6 1.42 -13.19 6.08
C ARG A 6 0.72 -12.25 7.06
N TYR A 7 -0.57 -12.48 7.33
CA TYR A 7 -1.36 -11.69 8.27
C TYR A 7 -2.25 -12.60 9.12
N ASN A 8 -2.25 -12.41 10.44
CA ASN A 8 -3.02 -13.22 11.40
C ASN A 8 -2.89 -14.75 11.18
N GLY A 9 -1.67 -15.22 10.96
CA GLY A 9 -1.37 -16.65 10.72
C GLY A 9 -1.73 -17.18 9.32
N LYS A 10 -2.42 -16.40 8.50
CA LYS A 10 -2.83 -16.79 7.13
C LYS A 10 -1.94 -16.14 6.08
N TRP A 11 -1.71 -16.87 4.98
CA TRP A 11 -1.02 -16.34 3.80
C TRP A 11 -2.02 -15.73 2.84
N PHE A 12 -1.74 -14.51 2.41
CA PHE A 12 -2.51 -13.78 1.42
C PHE A 12 -1.65 -13.58 0.18
N LYS A 13 -2.19 -14.04 -0.95
CA LYS A 13 -1.67 -13.66 -2.27
C LYS A 13 -2.31 -12.35 -2.66
N ILE A 14 -1.50 -11.33 -2.89
CA ILE A 14 -2.00 -10.10 -3.49
C ILE A 14 -1.99 -10.35 -5.00
N LEU A 15 -3.17 -10.44 -5.59
CA LEU A 15 -3.39 -10.44 -7.03
C LEU A 15 -3.78 -9.02 -7.43
N PRO A 16 -2.81 -8.12 -7.66
CA PRO A 16 -3.15 -6.75 -8.00
C PRO A 16 -3.69 -6.72 -9.43
N LYS A 17 -4.81 -6.03 -9.63
CA LYS A 17 -5.34 -5.77 -10.96
C LYS A 17 -4.33 -4.94 -11.77
N PRO A 18 -4.29 -5.08 -13.10
CA PRO A 18 -3.44 -4.25 -13.96
C PRO A 18 -3.71 -2.76 -13.64
N PHE A 19 -2.63 -1.97 -13.52
CA PHE A 19 -2.68 -0.53 -13.25
C PHE A 19 -3.21 -0.11 -11.88
N GLU A 20 -3.48 -1.03 -10.96
CA GLU A 20 -3.82 -0.65 -9.60
C GLU A 20 -2.56 -0.34 -8.76
N PRO A 21 -2.63 0.71 -7.91
CA PRO A 21 -1.49 1.19 -7.13
C PRO A 21 -0.97 0.17 -6.11
N GLU A 22 -1.70 -0.92 -5.89
CA GLU A 22 -1.27 -2.07 -5.11
C GLU A 22 -0.05 -2.79 -5.70
N ARG A 23 0.26 -2.57 -6.99
CA ARG A 23 1.54 -2.98 -7.61
C ARG A 23 2.72 -2.07 -7.25
N LEU A 24 2.46 -0.80 -6.92
CA LEU A 24 3.52 0.21 -6.83
C LEU A 24 4.33 0.07 -5.54
N THR A 25 3.70 -0.32 -4.42
CA THR A 25 4.38 -0.48 -3.13
C THR A 25 3.75 -1.57 -2.27
N PHE A 26 4.60 -2.40 -1.64
CA PHE A 26 4.18 -3.40 -0.65
C PHE A 26 3.34 -2.80 0.49
N GLU A 27 3.58 -1.53 0.81
CA GLU A 27 2.89 -0.79 1.85
C GLU A 27 1.40 -0.56 1.54
N VAL A 28 1.07 -0.24 0.28
CA VAL A 28 -0.33 -0.10 -0.18
C VAL A 28 -1.04 -1.44 -0.06
N ALA A 29 -0.39 -2.53 -0.46
CA ALA A 29 -0.96 -3.87 -0.40
C ALA A 29 -1.19 -4.33 1.05
N TRP A 30 -0.24 -4.07 1.95
CA TRP A 30 -0.39 -4.32 3.38
C TRP A 30 -1.54 -3.52 4.00
N MET A 31 -1.65 -2.23 3.68
CA MET A 31 -2.75 -1.40 4.17
C MET A 31 -4.12 -1.86 3.66
N LYS A 32 -4.21 -2.32 2.40
CA LYS A 32 -5.45 -2.90 1.87
C LYS A 32 -5.85 -4.18 2.62
N ILE A 33 -4.91 -5.06 2.93
CA ILE A 33 -5.17 -6.28 3.73
C ILE A 33 -5.63 -5.91 5.15
N LYS A 34 -4.97 -4.94 5.78
CA LYS A 34 -5.25 -4.57 7.18
C LYS A 34 -6.54 -3.76 7.35
N ASN A 35 -6.80 -2.81 6.46
CA ASN A 35 -7.81 -1.76 6.64
C ASN A 35 -8.92 -1.78 5.57
N GLY A 36 -8.87 -2.71 4.60
CA GLY A 36 -9.80 -2.75 3.46
C GLY A 36 -9.55 -1.68 2.39
N THR A 37 -8.78 -0.63 2.70
CA THR A 37 -8.39 0.46 1.81
C THR A 37 -6.90 0.77 2.01
N GLY A 38 -6.15 0.91 0.91
CA GLY A 38 -4.69 1.09 0.97
C GLY A 38 -4.19 2.36 0.29
N TYR A 39 -4.70 2.65 -0.91
CA TYR A 39 -4.18 3.74 -1.74
C TYR A 39 -4.48 5.16 -1.20
N PRO A 40 -5.71 5.51 -0.78
CA PRO A 40 -6.00 6.87 -0.30
C PRO A 40 -5.18 7.25 0.94
N GLN A 41 -4.99 6.31 1.86
CA GLN A 41 -4.19 6.50 3.06
C GLN A 41 -2.70 6.64 2.74
N TRP A 42 -2.18 5.77 1.87
CA TRP A 42 -0.79 5.85 1.40
C TRP A 42 -0.52 7.20 0.75
N PHE A 43 -1.37 7.61 -0.20
CA PHE A 43 -1.21 8.86 -0.92
C PHE A 43 -1.24 10.09 0.01
N LYS A 44 -2.11 10.08 1.03
CA LYS A 44 -2.16 11.14 2.05
C LYS A 44 -0.88 11.18 2.89
N LYS A 45 -0.34 10.02 3.26
CA LYS A 45 0.94 9.91 4.00
C LYS A 45 2.09 10.46 3.16
N GLU A 46 2.24 9.99 1.92
CA GLU A 46 3.28 10.46 0.99
C GLU A 46 3.18 11.96 0.76
N ARG A 47 1.96 12.49 0.53
CA ARG A 47 1.76 13.93 0.35
C ARG A 47 2.20 14.75 1.58
N ASN A 48 1.97 14.24 2.79
CA ASN A 48 2.43 14.90 4.01
C ASN A 48 3.96 14.84 4.17
N ILE A 49 4.58 13.70 3.84
CA ILE A 49 6.04 13.57 3.86
C ILE A 49 6.67 14.54 2.84
N SER A 50 6.16 14.57 1.61
CA SER A 50 6.65 15.49 0.58
C SER A 50 6.52 16.95 1.00
N LYS A 51 5.43 17.33 1.68
CA LYS A 51 5.30 18.70 2.24
C LYS A 51 6.41 19.04 3.24
N ILE A 52 6.85 18.08 4.06
CA ILE A 52 7.95 18.29 5.02
C ILE A 52 9.28 18.43 4.28
N VAL A 53 9.45 17.73 3.16
CA VAL A 53 10.66 17.81 2.32
C VAL A 53 10.71 19.14 1.55
N TYR A 54 9.57 19.67 1.13
CA TYR A 54 9.42 20.99 0.53
C TYR A 54 8.97 22.04 1.57
N ASN A 55 9.77 22.25 2.62
CA ASN A 55 9.61 23.42 3.48
C ASN A 55 9.94 24.69 2.66
N GLU A 56 8.92 25.29 2.05
CA GLU A 56 8.78 26.72 1.75
C GLU A 56 7.73 27.33 2.69
#